data_AF-A0A3D3SV02-F1
#
_entry.id   AF-A0A3D3SV02-F1
#
_cell.length_a   1.000
_cell.length_b   1.000
_cell.length_c   1.000
_cell.angle_alpha   90.00
_cell.angle_beta   90.00
_cell.angle_gamma   90.00
#
_symmetry.space_group_name_H-M   'P 1'
#
loop_
_entity.id
_entity.type
_entity.pdbx_description
1 polymer ?
#
loop_
_entity_poly.entity_id
_entity_poly.type
_entity_poly.pdbx_seq_one_letter_code
_entity_poly.pdbx_strand_id
1 'polypeptide(L)'
;KTQGGVAAMGEVNAKKAGLVYALIDGSDFYSSRVHQANRSFMNIPFFLPDDRLYEPFLKGAQASGLLNLKGHKAVGGLRASLYNAMPLEGVEALVGYMRRFEKEQG
;
A
#
# COMPACT_ATOMS: atom_id res chain seq x y z
N LYS A 1 -16.20 24.81 11.19
CA LYS A 1 -15.11 23.93 10.69
C LYS A 1 -14.97 22.76 11.66
N THR A 2 -15.62 21.65 11.41
CA THR A 2 -15.62 20.46 12.29
C THR A 2 -15.14 19.28 11.46
N GLN A 3 -13.83 19.25 11.17
CA GLN A 3 -13.21 18.00 10.76
C GLN A 3 -13.34 17.06 11.97
N GLY A 4 -14.02 15.92 11.78
CA GLY A 4 -14.64 15.07 12.81
C GLY A 4 -13.70 14.36 13.80
N GLY A 5 -12.76 15.08 14.39
CA GLY A 5 -11.90 14.61 15.47
C GLY A 5 -11.09 13.36 15.12
N VAL A 6 -10.54 12.74 16.16
CA VAL A 6 -9.71 11.52 16.05
C VAL A 6 -10.52 10.32 15.56
N ALA A 7 -11.81 10.24 15.93
CA ALA A 7 -12.68 9.12 15.58
C ALA A 7 -12.93 9.04 14.05
N ALA A 8 -13.34 10.14 13.41
CA ALA A 8 -13.55 10.13 11.96
C ALA A 8 -12.25 9.90 11.18
N MET A 9 -11.12 10.42 11.68
CA MET A 9 -9.81 10.10 11.10
C MET A 9 -9.49 8.60 11.20
N GLY A 10 -9.85 7.95 12.32
CA GLY A 10 -9.73 6.51 12.51
C GLY A 10 -10.49 5.71 11.46
N GLU A 11 -11.75 6.06 11.20
CA GLU A 11 -12.59 5.41 10.19
C GLU A 11 -12.02 5.56 8.78
N VAL A 12 -11.61 6.77 8.41
CA VAL A 12 -10.99 7.05 7.10
C VAL A 12 -9.70 6.25 6.94
N ASN A 13 -8.87 6.18 7.97
CA ASN A 13 -7.64 5.42 7.97
C ASN A 13 -7.86 3.91 7.88
N ALA A 14 -8.87 3.38 8.58
CA ALA A 14 -9.26 1.98 8.48
C ALA A 14 -9.76 1.65 7.05
N LYS A 15 -10.56 2.53 6.44
CA LYS A 15 -11.02 2.37 5.05
C LYS A 15 -9.83 2.33 4.07
N LYS A 16 -8.92 3.30 4.16
CA LYS A 16 -7.69 3.34 3.35
C LYS A 16 -6.88 2.06 3.48
N ALA A 17 -6.58 1.65 4.71
CA ALA A 17 -5.80 0.45 4.95
C ALA A 17 -6.50 -0.82 4.44
N GLY A 18 -7.81 -0.90 4.63
CA GLY A 18 -8.64 -2.00 4.15
C GLY A 18 -8.55 -2.20 2.64
N LEU A 19 -8.51 -1.12 1.84
CA LEU A 19 -8.36 -1.21 0.38
C LEU A 19 -7.04 -1.88 -0.03
N VAL A 20 -5.94 -1.50 0.63
CA VAL A 20 -4.61 -2.06 0.31
C VAL A 20 -4.51 -3.50 0.79
N TYR A 21 -4.93 -3.80 2.03
CA TYR A 21 -4.88 -5.17 2.54
C TYR A 21 -5.81 -6.11 1.80
N ALA A 22 -7.01 -5.68 1.41
CA ALA A 22 -7.92 -6.51 0.62
C ALA A 22 -7.31 -6.92 -0.73
N LEU A 23 -6.50 -6.05 -1.35
CA LEU A 23 -5.75 -6.43 -2.54
C LEU A 23 -4.63 -7.44 -2.21
N ILE A 24 -3.84 -7.18 -1.17
CA ILE A 24 -2.73 -8.06 -0.78
C ILE A 24 -3.23 -9.45 -0.39
N ASP A 25 -4.31 -9.54 0.39
CA ASP A 25 -4.86 -10.82 0.86
C ASP A 25 -5.62 -11.58 -0.22
N GLY A 26 -6.09 -10.88 -1.26
CA GLY A 26 -6.81 -11.46 -2.39
C GLY A 26 -5.93 -11.79 -3.60
N SER A 27 -4.61 -11.72 -3.45
CA SER A 27 -3.62 -11.90 -4.52
C SER A 27 -2.57 -12.92 -4.09
N ASP A 28 -2.16 -13.80 -5.00
CA ASP A 28 -1.01 -14.69 -4.80
C ASP A 28 0.32 -13.99 -5.14
N PHE A 29 0.25 -12.82 -5.79
CA PHE A 29 1.40 -12.04 -6.23
C PHE A 29 1.95 -11.14 -5.11
N TYR A 30 1.06 -10.51 -4.34
CA TYR A 30 1.45 -9.67 -3.22
C TYR A 30 1.39 -10.43 -1.89
N SER A 31 2.33 -10.16 -0.99
CA SER A 31 2.27 -10.73 0.36
C SER A 31 2.59 -9.71 1.44
N SER A 32 2.00 -9.91 2.62
CA SER A 32 2.40 -9.22 3.85
C SER A 32 2.85 -10.25 4.88
N ARG A 33 4.02 -10.01 5.49
CA ARG A 33 4.59 -10.87 6.54
C ARG A 33 4.05 -10.54 7.93
N VAL A 34 3.10 -9.60 8.03
CA VAL A 34 2.51 -9.16 9.30
C VAL A 34 1.23 -9.93 9.56
N HIS A 35 1.15 -10.57 10.74
CA HIS A 35 -0.05 -11.26 11.20
C HIS A 35 -1.26 -10.31 11.19
N GLN A 36 -2.43 -10.80 10.73
CA GLN A 36 -3.59 -9.95 10.45
C GLN A 36 -4.00 -9.06 11.64
N ALA A 37 -4.02 -9.62 12.85
CA ALA A 37 -4.37 -8.89 14.09
C ALA A 37 -3.40 -7.74 14.45
N ASN A 38 -2.19 -7.73 13.87
CA ASN A 38 -1.14 -6.76 14.18
C ASN A 38 -0.88 -5.76 13.03
N ARG A 39 -1.72 -5.79 12.00
CA ARG A 39 -1.54 -4.96 10.81
C ARG A 39 -1.79 -3.49 11.11
N SER A 40 -0.82 -2.66 10.74
CA SER A 40 -0.94 -1.21 10.88
C SER A 40 -1.89 -0.64 9.83
N PHE A 41 -2.71 0.33 10.24
CA PHE A 41 -3.48 1.16 9.29
C PHE A 41 -2.63 2.26 8.65
N MET A 42 -1.46 2.55 9.21
CA MET A 42 -0.62 3.68 8.81
C MET A 42 0.54 3.25 7.91
N ASN A 43 1.16 2.11 8.19
CA ASN A 43 2.35 1.66 7.48
C ASN A 43 2.16 0.22 7.05
N ILE A 44 1.91 0.01 5.76
CA ILE A 44 1.58 -1.30 5.20
C ILE A 44 2.81 -1.81 4.45
N PRO A 45 3.65 -2.67 5.07
CA PRO A 45 4.70 -3.37 4.36
C PRO A 45 4.11 -4.50 3.50
N PHE A 46 4.61 -4.61 2.28
CA PHE A 46 4.24 -5.67 1.35
C PHE A 46 5.42 -6.06 0.46
N PHE A 47 5.35 -7.27 -0.10
CA PHE A 47 6.43 -7.90 -0.84
C PHE A 47 5.92 -8.43 -2.17
N LEU A 48 6.83 -8.46 -3.15
CA LEU A 48 6.65 -9.07 -4.47
C LEU A 48 7.20 -10.51 -4.44
N PRO A 49 6.82 -11.38 -5.39
CA PRO A 49 7.23 -12.78 -5.37
C PRO A 49 8.68 -12.98 -5.85
N ASP A 50 9.26 -11.99 -6.52
CA ASP A 50 10.61 -12.02 -7.07
C ASP A 50 11.31 -10.66 -6.89
N ASP A 51 12.58 -10.69 -6.48
CA ASP A 51 13.39 -9.50 -6.25
C ASP A 51 13.59 -8.66 -7.52
N ARG A 52 13.56 -9.30 -8.70
CA ARG A 52 13.69 -8.63 -10.01
C ARG A 52 12.53 -7.69 -10.30
N LEU A 53 11.40 -7.83 -9.61
CA LEU A 53 10.19 -7.05 -9.84
C LEU A 53 10.18 -5.71 -9.06
N TYR A 54 11.03 -5.54 -8.04
CA TYR A 54 11.02 -4.32 -7.23
C TYR A 54 11.42 -3.07 -8.01
N GLU A 55 12.44 -3.15 -8.85
CA GLU A 55 12.89 -1.99 -9.63
C GLU A 55 11.85 -1.58 -10.70
N PRO A 56 11.29 -2.51 -11.51
CA PRO A 56 10.17 -2.20 -12.40
C PRO A 56 8.96 -1.61 -11.65
N PHE A 57 8.59 -2.17 -10.49
CA PHE A 57 7.48 -1.67 -9.69
C PHE A 57 7.72 -0.22 -9.24
N LEU A 58 8.90 0.07 -8.69
CA LEU A 58 9.21 1.42 -8.21
C LEU A 58 9.27 2.43 -9.36
N LYS A 59 9.80 2.05 -10.53
CA LYS A 59 9.81 2.90 -11.72
C LYS A 59 8.40 3.18 -12.25
N GLY A 60 7.56 2.15 -12.38
CA GLY A 60 6.18 2.31 -12.85
C GLY A 60 5.31 3.11 -11.89
N ALA A 61 5.48 2.88 -10.58
CA ALA A 61 4.83 3.66 -9.54
C ALA A 61 5.22 5.14 -9.64
N GLN A 62 6.52 5.43 -9.74
CA GLN A 62 7.03 6.80 -9.88
C GLN A 62 6.49 7.49 -11.14
N ALA A 63 6.43 6.79 -12.27
CA ALA A 63 5.84 7.31 -13.51
C ALA A 63 4.33 7.61 -13.37
N SER A 64 3.65 6.92 -12.45
CA SER A 64 2.24 7.16 -12.10
C SER A 64 2.06 8.20 -10.98
N GLY A 65 3.13 8.90 -10.57
CA GLY A 65 3.11 9.86 -9.47
C GLY A 65 3.04 9.23 -8.07
N LEU A 66 3.18 7.91 -7.96
CA LEU A 66 3.17 7.17 -6.69
C LEU A 66 4.60 7.08 -6.14
N LEU A 67 4.92 7.99 -5.21
CA LEU A 67 6.28 8.16 -4.69
C LEU A 67 6.47 7.48 -3.33
N ASN A 68 7.73 7.31 -2.93
CA ASN A 68 8.14 6.87 -1.59
C ASN A 68 7.62 5.48 -1.15
N LEU A 69 7.45 4.55 -2.09
CA LEU A 69 7.01 3.18 -1.82
C LEU A 69 8.13 2.19 -1.47
N LYS A 70 9.40 2.58 -1.61
CA LYS A 70 10.52 1.70 -1.27
C LYS A 70 10.53 1.40 0.24
N GLY A 71 10.58 0.12 0.60
CA GLY A 71 10.65 -0.33 1.99
C GLY A 71 11.93 0.13 2.69
N HIS A 72 11.93 0.05 4.03
CA HIS A 72 13.10 0.39 4.83
C HIS A 72 14.23 -0.63 4.58
N LYS A 73 15.48 -0.17 4.51
CA LYS A 73 16.65 -1.02 4.16
C LYS A 73 16.77 -2.29 5.01
N ALA A 74 16.42 -2.22 6.29
CA ALA A 74 16.50 -3.36 7.22
C ALA A 74 15.46 -4.46 6.97
N VAL A 75 14.32 -4.12 6.34
CA VAL A 75 13.22 -5.07 6.10
C VAL A 75 13.15 -5.47 4.62
N GLY A 76 13.61 -4.58 3.72
CA GLY A 76 13.42 -4.74 2.28
C GLY A 76 11.96 -4.51 1.88
N GLY A 77 11.60 -5.01 0.69
CA GLY A 77 10.23 -4.94 0.19
C GLY A 77 9.76 -3.53 -0.17
N LEU A 78 8.44 -3.36 -0.10
CA LEU A 78 7.73 -2.11 -0.35
C LEU A 78 6.94 -1.70 0.90
N ARG A 79 6.61 -0.41 0.99
CA ARG A 79 5.81 0.13 2.09
C ARG A 79 4.90 1.26 1.62
N ALA A 80 3.59 1.11 1.81
CA ALA A 80 2.63 2.18 1.66
C ALA A 80 2.43 2.89 3.01
N SER A 81 2.69 4.20 3.06
CA SER A 81 2.50 5.03 4.26
C SER A 81 1.26 5.90 4.11
N LEU A 82 0.23 5.62 4.90
CA LEU A 82 -1.15 6.12 4.74
C LEU A 82 -1.56 7.11 5.84
N TYR A 83 -0.64 8.00 6.25
CA TYR A 83 -0.88 9.02 7.27
C TYR A 83 -2.12 9.88 6.98
N ASN A 84 -2.60 10.65 7.97
CA ASN A 84 -3.85 11.42 7.87
C ASN A 84 -3.93 12.34 6.64
N ALA A 85 -2.80 12.90 6.19
CA ALA A 85 -2.74 13.76 5.01
C ALA A 85 -2.82 12.99 3.68
N MET A 86 -2.69 11.65 3.68
CA MET A 86 -2.85 10.82 2.50
C MET A 86 -4.35 10.71 2.15
N PRO A 87 -4.79 11.25 1.00
CA PRO A 87 -6.18 11.20 0.57
C PRO A 87 -6.57 9.78 0.13
N LEU A 88 -7.87 9.48 0.16
CA LEU A 88 -8.39 8.15 -0.22
C LEU A 88 -8.09 7.86 -1.70
N GLU A 89 -8.20 8.86 -2.55
CA GLU A 89 -7.94 8.83 -3.98
C GLU A 89 -6.50 8.42 -4.29
N GLY A 90 -5.54 8.84 -3.45
CA GLY A 90 -4.14 8.40 -3.55
C GLY A 90 -3.98 6.91 -3.24
N VAL A 91 -4.77 6.38 -2.31
CA VAL A 91 -4.80 4.95 -2.00
C VAL A 91 -5.46 4.15 -3.11
N GLU A 92 -6.56 4.65 -3.68
CA GLU A 92 -7.23 4.05 -4.84
C GLU A 92 -6.31 4.02 -6.06
N ALA A 93 -5.56 5.10 -6.30
CA ALA A 93 -4.55 5.15 -7.36
C ALA A 93 -3.45 4.10 -7.15
N LEU A 94 -2.97 3.92 -5.91
CA LEU A 94 -2.01 2.88 -5.57
C LEU A 94 -2.57 1.47 -5.81
N VAL A 95 -3.77 1.18 -5.31
CA VAL A 95 -4.43 -0.12 -5.51
C VAL A 95 -4.66 -0.40 -6.98
N GLY A 96 -5.10 0.60 -7.75
CA GLY A 96 -5.26 0.48 -9.20
C GLY A 96 -3.95 0.21 -9.92
N TYR A 97 -2.86 0.86 -9.51
CA TYR A 97 -1.53 0.58 -10.05
C TYR A 97 -1.07 -0.85 -9.71
N MET A 98 -1.20 -1.28 -8.46
CA MET A 98 -0.83 -2.64 -8.03
C MET A 98 -1.58 -3.71 -8.85
N ARG A 99 -2.90 -3.56 -9.03
CA ARG A 99 -3.69 -4.49 -9.88
C ARG A 99 -3.18 -4.55 -11.32
N ARG A 100 -2.82 -3.42 -11.91
CA ARG A 100 -2.26 -3.39 -13.28
C ARG A 100 -0.89 -4.05 -13.34
N PHE A 101 -0.02 -3.74 -12.38
CA PHE A 101 1.33 -4.31 -12.32
C PHE A 101 1.28 -5.84 -12.18
N GLU A 102 0.45 -6.36 -11.28
CA GLU A 102 0.23 -7.81 -11.14
C GLU A 102 -0.26 -8.42 -12.46
N LYS A 103 -1.21 -7.81 -13.15
CA LYS A 103 -1.69 -8.31 -14.46
C LYS A 103 -0.61 -8.33 -15.54
N GLU A 104 0.37 -7.43 -15.47
CA GLU A 104 1.44 -7.31 -16.46
C GLU A 104 2.66 -8.20 -16.14
N GLN A 105 2.83 -8.61 -14.88
CA GLN A 105 4.05 -9.27 -14.39
C GLN A 105 3.82 -10.63 -13.71
N GLY A 106 2.58 -10.96 -13.35
CA GLY A 106 2.15 -12.26 -12.87
C GLY A 106 1.77 -13.19 -14.02
#